data_AF-A0A7Y1ZI17-F1
#
_entry.id   AF-A0A7Y1ZI17-F1
#
_cell.length_a   1.000
_cell.length_b   1.000
_cell.length_c   1.000
_cell.angle_alpha   90.00
_cell.angle_beta   90.00
_cell.angle_gamma   90.00
#
_symmetry.space_group_name_H-M   'P 1'
#
loop_
_entity.id
_entity.type
_entity.pdbx_description
1 polymer ?
#
loop_
_entity_poly.entity_id
_entity_poly.type
_entity_poly.pdbx_seq_one_letter_code
_entity_poly.pdbx_strand_id
1 'polypeptide(L)'
;IADMAIEVESMRLMTWRAAALAEQGKSFHEQAYLAKHFCAEHAMKIGTDGVQLLGGHGFCCEHPVELWYRSLRAIAILEGLASA
;
A
#
# COMPACT_ATOMS: atom_id res chain seq x y z
N ILE A 1 14.64 5.14 2.27
CA ILE A 1 14.50 4.10 1.21
C ILE A 1 14.44 2.69 1.82
N ALA A 2 15.35 2.30 2.74
CA ALA A 2 15.29 0.98 3.37
C ALA A 2 13.93 0.69 4.02
N ASP A 3 13.40 1.63 4.81
CA ASP A 3 12.08 1.50 5.45
C ASP A 3 10.98 1.30 4.41
N MET A 4 10.93 2.13 3.36
CA MET A 4 9.95 1.96 2.26
C MET A 4 10.01 0.56 1.64
N ALA A 5 11.20 -0.01 1.46
CA ALA A 5 11.36 -1.36 0.92
C ALA A 5 10.82 -2.43 1.89
N ILE A 6 11.11 -2.29 3.19
CA ILE A 6 10.59 -3.18 4.25
C ILE A 6 9.06 -3.14 4.28
N GLU A 7 8.49 -1.94 4.19
CA GLU A 7 7.03 -1.73 4.22
C GLU A 7 6.35 -2.35 2.99
N VAL A 8 6.88 -2.11 1.78
CA VAL A 8 6.34 -2.71 0.55
C VAL A 8 6.40 -4.24 0.59
N GLU A 9 7.50 -4.80 1.09
CA GLU A 9 7.62 -6.25 1.20
C GLU A 9 6.68 -6.83 2.25
N SER A 10 6.48 -6.13 3.37
CA SER A 10 5.52 -6.51 4.41
C SER A 10 4.08 -6.50 3.86
N MET A 11 3.69 -5.44 3.15
CA MET A 11 2.39 -5.34 2.46
C MET A 11 2.17 -6.51 1.51
N ARG A 12 3.19 -6.87 0.72
CA ARG A 12 3.14 -7.99 -0.23
C ARG A 12 2.92 -9.32 0.50
N LEU A 13 3.73 -9.60 1.52
CA LEU A 13 3.66 -10.84 2.28
C LEU A 13 2.32 -11.01 3.01
N MET A 14 1.79 -9.94 3.62
CA MET A 14 0.48 -9.97 4.28
C MET A 14 -0.65 -10.24 3.28
N THR A 15 -0.61 -9.60 2.12
CA THR A 15 -1.60 -9.79 1.04
C THR A 15 -1.56 -11.22 0.51
N TRP A 16 -0.37 -11.74 0.21
CA TRP A 16 -0.22 -13.11 -0.28
C TRP A 16 -0.61 -14.16 0.75
N ARG A 17 -0.35 -13.91 2.04
CA ARG A 17 -0.80 -14.79 3.11
C ARG A 17 -2.33 -14.87 3.15
N ALA A 18 -3.02 -13.73 3.07
CA ALA A 18 -4.48 -13.70 3.04
C ALA A 18 -5.03 -14.41 1.79
N ALA A 19 -4.44 -14.16 0.62
CA ALA A 19 -4.82 -14.82 -0.63
C ALA A 19 -4.61 -16.33 -0.59
N ALA A 20 -3.48 -16.80 -0.06
CA ALA A 20 -3.18 -18.22 0.07
C ALA A 20 -4.15 -18.95 1.02
N LEU A 21 -4.61 -18.28 2.09
CA LEU A 21 -5.65 -18.83 2.97
C LEU A 21 -6.99 -18.94 2.24
N ALA A 22 -7.36 -17.92 1.47
CA ALA A 22 -8.59 -17.92 0.67
C ALA A 22 -8.59 -19.05 -0.37
N GLU A 23 -7.48 -19.24 -1.09
CA GLU A 23 -7.33 -20.30 -2.08
C GLU A 23 -7.41 -21.71 -1.45
N GLN A 24 -6.96 -21.86 -0.21
CA GLN A 24 -7.07 -23.11 0.55
C GLN A 24 -8.46 -23.34 1.17
N GLY A 25 -9.42 -22.43 0.97
CA GLY A 25 -10.74 -22.48 1.60
C GLY A 25 -10.71 -22.31 3.13
N LYS A 26 -9.63 -21.73 3.67
CA LYS A 26 -9.48 -21.44 5.10
C LYS A 26 -10.05 -20.06 5.43
N SER A 27 -10.36 -19.82 6.70
CA SER A 27 -10.70 -18.47 7.17
C SER A 27 -9.57 -17.50 6.85
N PHE A 28 -9.90 -16.41 6.15
CA PHE A 28 -8.92 -15.42 5.67
C PHE A 28 -9.33 -13.96 5.93
N HIS A 29 -10.58 -13.71 6.36
CA HIS A 29 -11.12 -12.36 6.52
C HIS A 29 -10.29 -11.49 7.47
N GLU A 30 -9.84 -12.06 8.59
CA GLU A 30 -8.99 -11.36 9.55
C GLU A 30 -7.65 -10.94 8.92
N GLN A 31 -6.99 -11.86 8.21
CA GLN A 31 -5.69 -11.60 7.58
C GLN A 31 -5.83 -10.61 6.42
N ALA A 32 -6.93 -10.69 5.66
CA ALA A 32 -7.23 -9.73 4.61
C ALA A 32 -7.48 -8.33 5.18
N TYR A 33 -8.22 -8.22 6.29
CA TYR A 33 -8.46 -6.96 6.98
C TYR A 33 -7.16 -6.35 7.50
N LEU A 34 -6.31 -7.14 8.17
CA LEU A 34 -5.00 -6.69 8.65
C LEU A 34 -4.11 -6.23 7.50
N ALA A 35 -4.07 -6.97 6.39
CA ALA A 35 -3.32 -6.58 5.20
C ALA A 35 -3.82 -5.26 4.62
N LYS A 36 -5.14 -5.10 4.46
CA LYS A 36 -5.75 -3.85 3.96
C LYS A 36 -5.42 -2.68 4.88
N HIS A 37 -5.59 -2.85 6.19
CA HIS A 37 -5.36 -1.79 7.16
C HIS A 37 -3.90 -1.35 7.14
N PHE A 38 -2.97 -2.30 7.14
CA PHE A 38 -1.53 -2.02 7.06
C PHE A 38 -1.16 -1.28 5.76
N CYS A 39 -1.67 -1.73 4.62
CA CYS A 39 -1.48 -1.04 3.34
C CYS A 39 -2.01 0.40 3.38
N ALA A 40 -3.19 0.62 3.94
CA ALA A 40 -3.81 1.95 4.01
C ALA A 40 -3.01 2.94 4.88
N GLU A 41 -2.56 2.49 6.05
CA GLU A 41 -1.79 3.32 6.99
C GLU A 41 -0.41 3.72 6.42
N HIS A 42 0.29 2.78 5.77
CA HIS A 42 1.68 3.01 5.35
C HIS A 42 1.82 3.52 3.91
N ALA A 43 0.81 3.37 3.04
CA ALA A 43 0.82 3.83 1.65
C ALA A 43 1.17 5.32 1.52
N MET A 44 0.56 6.18 2.35
CA MET A 44 0.82 7.63 2.28
C MET A 44 2.24 8.01 2.66
N LYS A 45 2.84 7.29 3.60
CA LYS A 45 4.24 7.52 3.99
C LYS A 45 5.17 7.22 2.83
N ILE A 46 5.00 6.07 2.16
CA ILE A 46 5.81 5.68 1.00
C ILE A 46 5.69 6.71 -0.14
N GLY A 47 4.48 7.18 -0.45
CA GLY A 47 4.27 8.20 -1.48
C GLY A 47 4.94 9.52 -1.14
N THR A 48 4.84 9.96 0.12
CA THR A 48 5.44 11.20 0.62
C THR A 48 6.97 11.13 0.57
N ASP A 49 7.55 10.03 1.08
CA ASP A 49 8.99 9.81 1.06
C ASP A 49 9.51 9.74 -0.38
N GLY A 50 8.75 9.11 -1.28
CA GLY A 50 9.07 9.03 -2.71
C GLY A 50 9.20 10.40 -3.37
N VAL A 51 8.23 11.29 -3.15
CA VAL A 51 8.28 12.68 -3.66
C VAL A 51 9.48 13.42 -3.04
N GLN A 52 9.70 13.26 -1.73
CA GLN A 52 10.77 13.92 -1.01
C GLN A 52 12.17 13.54 -1.51
N LEU A 53 12.37 12.30 -1.99
CA LEU A 53 13.64 11.86 -2.58
C LEU A 53 14.02 12.64 -3.85
N LEU A 54 13.02 13.09 -4.61
CA LEU A 54 13.21 13.87 -5.85
C LEU A 54 13.12 15.38 -5.62
N GLY A 55 12.81 15.82 -4.40
CA GLY A 55 12.61 17.23 -4.06
C GLY A 55 11.52 17.86 -4.93
N GLY A 56 11.76 19.07 -5.43
CA GLY A 56 10.79 19.78 -6.29
C GLY A 56 10.40 19.00 -7.56
N HIS A 57 11.32 18.20 -8.12
CA HIS A 57 11.03 17.36 -9.28
C HIS A 57 10.05 16.22 -8.96
N GLY A 58 9.90 15.84 -7.70
CA GLY A 58 8.92 14.82 -7.28
C GLY A 58 7.46 15.23 -7.52
N PHE A 59 7.20 16.52 -7.77
CA PHE A 59 5.88 17.05 -8.15
C PHE A 59 5.72 17.27 -9.65
N CYS A 60 6.76 17.02 -10.46
CA CYS A 60 6.71 17.19 -11.90
C CYS A 60 6.17 15.91 -12.55
N CYS A 61 5.28 16.06 -13.55
CA CYS A 61 4.67 14.94 -14.28
C CYS A 61 5.67 14.12 -15.11
N GLU A 62 6.94 14.55 -15.20
CA GLU A 62 8.03 13.81 -15.84
C GLU A 62 8.44 12.56 -15.03
N HIS A 63 8.15 12.55 -13.72
CA HIS A 63 8.42 11.42 -12.85
C HIS A 63 7.11 10.77 -12.39
N PRO A 64 7.01 9.43 -12.43
CA PRO A 64 5.78 8.73 -12.08
C PRO A 64 5.41 8.85 -10.58
N VAL A 65 6.35 9.29 -9.74
CA VAL A 65 6.15 9.42 -8.29
C VAL A 65 5.03 10.40 -7.93
N GLU A 66 4.85 11.43 -8.74
CA GLU A 66 3.78 12.43 -8.59
C GLU A 66 2.41 11.77 -8.68
N LEU A 67 2.24 10.91 -9.69
CA LEU A 67 1.01 10.16 -9.92
C LEU A 67 0.78 9.18 -8.77
N TRP A 68 1.82 8.44 -8.38
CA TRP A 68 1.71 7.49 -7.27
C TRP A 68 1.32 8.16 -5.96
N TYR A 69 1.93 9.30 -5.62
CA TYR A 69 1.58 10.08 -4.44
C TYR A 69 0.09 10.45 -4.41
N ARG A 70 -0.45 10.96 -5.53
CA ARG A 70 -1.90 11.28 -5.63
C ARG A 70 -2.78 10.05 -5.55
N SER A 71 -2.41 8.96 -6.22
CA SER A 71 -3.18 7.70 -6.20
C SER A 71 -3.21 7.07 -4.81
N LEU A 72 -2.08 7.06 -4.10
CA LEU A 72 -1.98 6.49 -2.75
C LEU A 72 -2.88 7.23 -1.75
N ARG A 73 -3.13 8.53 -1.97
CA ARG A 73 -4.09 9.30 -1.17
C ARG A 73 -5.52 8.81 -1.31
N ALA A 74 -5.91 8.40 -2.51
CA ALA A 74 -7.24 7.82 -2.73
C ALA A 74 -7.32 6.40 -2.14
N ILE A 75 -6.28 5.59 -2.29
CA ILE A 75 -6.25 4.20 -1.79
C ILE A 75 -6.34 4.15 -0.27
N ALA A 76 -5.68 5.07 0.44
CA ALA A 76 -5.70 5.12 1.91
C ALA A 76 -7.11 5.31 2.49
N ILE A 77 -8.00 6.01 1.77
CA ILE A 77 -9.37 6.28 2.21
C ILE A 77 -10.41 5.36 1.55
N LEU A 78 -10.02 4.57 0.55
CA LEU A 78 -10.93 3.71 -0.18
C LEU A 78 -11.28 2.49 0.69
N GLU A 79 -12.41 2.58 1.37
CA GLU A 79 -13.07 1.47 2.07
C GLU A 79 -14.01 0.78 1.06
N GLY A 80 -13.55 -0.29 0.39
CA GLY A 80 -14.35 -0.98 -0.63
C GLY A 80 -14.14 -2.49 -0.69
N LEU A 81 -15.24 -3.23 -0.49
CA LEU A 81 -15.51 -4.67 -0.73
C LEU A 81 -14.91 -5.76 0.20
N ALA A 82 -13.91 -5.49 1.02
CA ALA A 82 -13.34 -6.53 1.92
C ALA A 82 -13.92 -6.55 3.35
N SER A 83 -14.83 -5.63 3.67
CA SER A 83 -15.40 -5.45 5.02
C SER A 83 -16.84 -5.98 5.18
N ALA A 84 -17.33 -6.81 4.25
CA ALA A 84 -18.65 -7.43 4.31
C ALA A 84 -18.56 -8.95 4.15
#